data_AF-A0A1S9ZHE8-F1
#
_entry.id   AF-A0A1S9ZHE8-F1
#
_cell.length_a   1.000
_cell.length_b   1.000
_cell.length_c   1.000
_cell.angle_alpha   90.00
_cell.angle_beta   90.00
_cell.angle_gamma   90.00
#
_symmetry.space_group_name_H-M   'P 1'
#
loop_
_entity.id
_entity.type
_entity.pdbx_description
1 polymer ?
#
loop_
_entity_poly.entity_id
_entity_poly.type
_entity_poly.pdbx_seq_one_letter_code
_entity_poly.pdbx_strand_id
1 'polypeptide(L)'
;MQKLKWMPIAIAGLTLVVVMVMVLGYEKRLDQGRIIYAKLAPLDPRSLIQGDYMNLAYELNAKEGDAYYGERKLGYASLSPQNVITSIQWTPSADQKIWLKNHWGRWQLPIDSFMFAEGLAECYDSAQFAKISVTDDGKMMLIDLVGDSLQDLDCQSQASWWQGGLVRVHPN
;
A
#
# COMPACT_ATOMS: atom_id res chain seq x y z
N MET A 1 -38.21 32.19 -19.03
CA MET A 1 -36.74 32.18 -19.21
C MET A 1 -35.93 32.11 -17.91
N GLN A 2 -36.47 32.47 -16.73
CA GLN A 2 -35.70 32.44 -15.47
C GLN A 2 -35.35 31.03 -14.93
N LYS A 3 -36.18 30.01 -15.17
CA LYS A 3 -35.92 28.63 -14.69
C LYS A 3 -34.67 27.98 -15.31
N LEU A 4 -34.23 28.44 -16.49
CA LEU A 4 -33.06 27.89 -17.18
C LEU A 4 -31.73 28.38 -16.57
N LYS A 5 -31.73 29.53 -15.88
CA LYS A 5 -30.52 30.10 -15.23
C LYS A 5 -30.06 29.32 -14.00
N TRP A 6 -30.99 28.70 -13.26
CA TRP A 6 -30.70 27.95 -12.04
C TRP A 6 -30.39 26.47 -12.30
N MET A 7 -30.72 25.99 -13.50
CA MET A 7 -30.47 24.61 -13.93
C MET A 7 -28.98 24.21 -13.88
N PRO A 8 -28.01 25.01 -14.37
CA PRO A 8 -26.60 24.64 -14.25
C PRO A 8 -26.12 24.59 -12.80
N ILE A 9 -26.63 25.47 -11.92
CA ILE A 9 -26.28 25.48 -10.49
C ILE A 9 -26.84 24.24 -9.80
N ALA A 10 -28.08 23.86 -10.11
CA ALA A 10 -28.69 22.65 -9.58
C ALA A 10 -27.95 21.38 -10.03
N ILE A 11 -27.50 21.33 -11.28
CA ILE A 11 -26.70 20.23 -11.82
C ILE A 11 -25.31 20.19 -11.14
N ALA A 12 -24.65 21.33 -10.99
CA ALA A 12 -23.37 21.41 -10.28
C ALA A 12 -23.50 20.99 -8.81
N GLY A 13 -24.56 21.41 -8.12
CA GLY A 13 -24.85 20.96 -6.76
C GLY A 13 -25.11 19.46 -6.68
N LEU A 14 -25.92 18.92 -7.59
CA LEU A 14 -26.21 17.49 -7.64
C LEU A 14 -24.96 16.65 -7.90
N THR A 15 -24.11 17.07 -8.86
CA THR A 15 -22.85 16.37 -9.14
C THR A 15 -21.91 16.38 -7.94
N LEU A 16 -21.78 17.51 -7.25
CA LEU A 16 -20.97 17.61 -6.04
C LEU A 16 -21.49 16.69 -4.91
N VAL A 17 -22.82 16.61 -4.73
CA VAL A 17 -23.43 15.67 -3.78
C VAL A 17 -23.13 14.22 -4.15
N VAL A 18 -23.27 13.84 -5.42
CA VAL A 18 -22.96 12.48 -5.90
C VAL A 18 -21.50 12.13 -5.64
N VAL A 19 -20.57 13.02 -5.98
CA VAL A 19 -19.14 12.83 -5.72
C VAL A 19 -18.88 12.68 -4.23
N MET A 20 -19.47 13.53 -3.38
CA MET A 20 -19.31 13.44 -1.93
C MET A 20 -19.81 12.10 -1.36
N VAL A 21 -20.97 11.62 -1.81
CA VAL A 21 -21.49 10.30 -1.41
C VAL A 21 -20.56 9.18 -1.84
N MET A 22 -19.97 9.27 -3.04
CA MET A 22 -18.98 8.28 -3.49
C MET A 22 -17.74 8.30 -2.61
N VAL A 23 -17.17 9.47 -2.33
CA VAL A 23 -15.97 9.64 -1.48
C VAL A 23 -16.20 9.03 -0.10
N LEU A 24 -17.28 9.40 0.58
CA LEU A 24 -17.62 8.84 1.90
C LEU A 24 -17.77 7.32 1.88
N GLY A 25 -18.34 6.78 0.80
CA GLY A 25 -18.43 5.33 0.61
C GLY A 25 -17.08 4.66 0.41
N TYR A 26 -16.11 5.33 -0.24
CA TYR A 26 -14.74 4.83 -0.39
C TYR A 26 -13.95 4.95 0.90
N GLU A 27 -14.00 6.09 1.59
CA GLU A 27 -13.31 6.31 2.87
C GLU A 27 -13.71 5.25 3.90
N LYS A 28 -15.02 4.99 4.04
CA LYS A 28 -15.51 3.95 4.95
C LYS A 28 -15.00 2.54 4.61
N ARG A 29 -14.73 2.26 3.33
CA ARG A 29 -14.14 0.98 2.90
C ARG A 29 -12.63 0.90 3.17
N LEU A 30 -11.94 2.04 3.20
CA LEU A 30 -10.51 2.12 3.51
C LEU A 30 -10.24 2.06 5.02
N ASP A 31 -11.13 2.64 5.82
CA ASP A 31 -11.01 2.74 7.29
C ASP A 31 -11.21 1.40 8.02
N GLN A 32 -11.71 0.38 7.33
CA GLN A 32 -12.04 -0.93 7.93
C GLN A 32 -10.88 -1.93 7.93
N GLY A 33 -9.69 -1.54 7.48
CA GLY A 33 -8.57 -2.47 7.39
C GLY A 33 -7.70 -2.51 8.65
N ARG A 34 -7.32 -3.71 9.07
CA ARG A 34 -6.31 -3.92 10.11
C ARG A 34 -4.93 -3.63 9.53
N ILE A 35 -4.14 -2.81 10.24
CA ILE A 35 -2.74 -2.57 9.86
C ILE A 35 -1.89 -3.77 10.24
N ILE A 36 -1.14 -4.29 9.26
CA ILE A 36 -0.13 -5.32 9.41
C ILE A 36 1.16 -4.89 8.71
N TYR A 37 2.26 -5.54 9.05
CA TYR A 37 3.57 -5.25 8.50
C TYR A 37 4.15 -6.46 7.80
N ALA A 38 4.67 -6.26 6.59
CA ALA A 38 5.37 -7.29 5.83
C ALA A 38 6.83 -6.90 5.68
N LYS A 39 7.75 -7.78 6.07
CA LYS A 39 9.18 -7.53 5.94
C LYS A 39 9.59 -7.54 4.48
N LEU A 40 10.33 -6.51 4.07
CA LEU A 40 10.83 -6.37 2.71
C LEU A 40 12.05 -7.28 2.51
N ALA A 41 12.14 -7.86 1.32
CA ALA A 41 13.35 -8.54 0.86
C ALA A 41 14.25 -7.54 0.12
N PRO A 42 15.59 -7.72 0.17
CA PRO A 42 16.52 -6.79 -0.47
C PRO A 42 16.39 -6.84 -2.00
N LEU A 43 15.77 -5.81 -2.59
CA LEU A 43 15.74 -5.57 -4.02
C LEU A 43 16.27 -4.17 -4.32
N ASP A 44 16.96 -4.03 -5.45
CA ASP A 44 17.36 -2.72 -5.94
C ASP A 44 16.11 -1.89 -6.26
N PRO A 45 15.94 -0.71 -5.64
CA PRO A 45 14.72 0.08 -5.73
C PRO A 45 14.57 0.84 -7.06
N ARG A 46 15.53 0.77 -7.99
CA ARG A 46 15.58 1.71 -9.13
C ARG A 46 14.80 1.23 -10.35
N SER A 47 13.95 2.12 -10.87
CA SER A 47 13.54 2.12 -12.26
C SER A 47 13.49 3.55 -12.80
N LEU A 48 14.32 3.80 -13.81
CA LEU A 48 14.70 5.15 -14.24
C LEU A 48 13.72 5.80 -15.23
N ILE A 49 12.76 5.04 -15.77
CA ILE A 49 12.09 5.43 -17.02
C ILE A 49 10.74 6.14 -16.77
N GLN A 50 10.12 5.98 -15.60
CA GLN A 50 8.73 6.41 -15.37
C GLN A 50 8.49 7.24 -14.10
N GLY A 51 9.57 7.65 -13.42
CA GLY A 51 9.54 8.36 -12.14
C GLY A 51 10.18 7.55 -11.01
N ASP A 52 10.30 8.15 -9.83
CA ASP A 52 10.87 7.50 -8.66
C ASP A 52 9.85 6.54 -8.03
N TYR A 53 10.09 5.24 -8.16
CA TYR A 53 9.31 4.20 -7.49
C TYR A 53 10.23 3.09 -7.01
N MET A 54 9.88 2.45 -5.89
CA MET A 54 10.59 1.32 -5.32
C MET A 54 9.87 0.03 -5.70
N ASN A 55 10.62 -0.93 -6.27
CA ASN A 55 10.14 -2.29 -6.47
C ASN A 55 10.13 -3.03 -5.13
N LEU A 56 9.04 -3.71 -4.81
CA LEU A 56 8.84 -4.38 -3.54
C LEU A 56 8.90 -5.89 -3.73
N ALA A 57 9.68 -6.55 -2.89
CA ALA A 57 9.48 -7.96 -2.60
C ALA A 57 9.50 -8.16 -1.10
N TYR A 58 9.03 -9.34 -0.68
CA TYR A 58 8.80 -9.63 0.72
C TYR A 58 9.49 -10.92 1.13
N GLU A 59 10.00 -10.95 2.35
CA GLU A 59 10.47 -12.16 3.00
C GLU A 59 9.26 -12.98 3.49
N LEU A 60 8.56 -13.63 2.55
CA LEU A 60 7.41 -14.48 2.84
C LEU A 60 7.77 -15.96 2.62
N ASN A 61 7.59 -16.75 3.68
CA ASN A 61 7.69 -18.21 3.60
C ASN A 61 6.34 -18.81 3.15
N ALA A 62 5.85 -18.41 1.97
CA ALA A 62 4.58 -18.86 1.41
C ALA A 62 4.80 -19.92 0.32
N LYS A 63 5.07 -21.17 0.72
CA LYS A 63 5.16 -22.31 -0.21
C LYS A 63 3.84 -23.06 -0.19
N GLU A 64 3.25 -23.27 -1.37
CA GLU A 64 1.98 -23.98 -1.54
C GLU A 64 1.81 -24.46 -2.97
N GLY A 65 1.86 -25.78 -3.15
CA GLY A 65 1.55 -26.49 -4.39
C GLY A 65 2.18 -25.94 -5.67
N ASP A 66 1.79 -26.54 -6.79
CA ASP A 66 1.97 -25.92 -8.11
C ASP A 66 0.76 -25.02 -8.37
N ALA A 67 1.01 -23.80 -8.83
CA ALA A 67 -0.02 -22.81 -9.15
C ALA A 67 0.35 -22.06 -10.43
N TYR A 68 -0.67 -21.58 -11.13
CA TYR A 68 -0.46 -20.89 -12.40
C TYR A 68 -0.02 -19.44 -12.16
N TYR A 69 0.75 -18.88 -13.09
CA TYR A 69 1.15 -17.47 -13.04
C TYR A 69 -0.08 -16.55 -12.94
N GLY A 70 -0.08 -15.65 -11.97
CA GLY A 70 -1.17 -14.71 -11.73
C GLY A 70 -2.37 -15.28 -10.96
N GLU A 71 -2.34 -16.56 -10.62
CA GLU A 71 -3.36 -17.17 -9.76
C GLU A 71 -3.42 -16.43 -8.43
N ARG A 72 -4.64 -16.16 -7.94
CA ARG A 72 -4.86 -15.55 -6.64
C ARG A 72 -5.47 -16.56 -5.70
N LYS A 73 -4.91 -16.69 -4.50
CA LYS A 73 -5.39 -17.62 -3.49
C LYS A 73 -5.41 -16.95 -2.13
N LEU A 74 -6.41 -17.32 -1.33
CA LEU A 74 -6.54 -16.84 0.03
C LEU A 74 -5.59 -17.63 0.93
N GLY A 75 -4.78 -16.90 1.70
CA GLY A 75 -3.96 -17.42 2.77
C GLY A 75 -4.34 -16.81 4.12
N TYR A 76 -3.80 -17.38 5.18
CA TYR A 76 -4.01 -16.97 6.57
C TYR A 76 -2.65 -16.63 7.17
N ALA A 77 -2.42 -15.34 7.46
CA ALA A 77 -1.15 -14.83 7.95
C ALA A 77 -1.11 -14.82 9.47
N SER A 78 -0.22 -15.63 10.05
CA SER A 78 0.07 -15.57 11.48
C SER A 78 0.88 -14.31 11.77
N LEU A 79 0.45 -13.53 12.76
CA LEU A 79 1.03 -12.24 13.09
C LEU A 79 1.78 -12.29 14.42
N SER A 80 2.89 -11.55 14.50
CA SER A 80 3.54 -11.26 15.79
C SER A 80 2.67 -10.32 16.65
N PRO A 81 3.00 -10.13 17.94
CA PRO A 81 2.32 -9.12 18.78
C PRO A 81 2.39 -7.70 18.21
N GLN A 82 3.38 -7.39 17.36
CA GLN A 82 3.55 -6.11 16.65
C GLN A 82 2.84 -6.07 15.29
N ASN A 83 1.99 -7.06 14.99
CA ASN A 83 1.30 -7.22 13.69
C ASN A 83 2.24 -7.47 12.49
N VAL A 84 3.42 -8.04 12.71
CA VAL A 84 4.33 -8.43 11.61
C VAL A 84 3.98 -9.83 11.13
N ILE A 85 3.88 -10.03 9.82
CA ILE A 85 3.66 -11.36 9.22
C ILE A 85 4.85 -12.26 9.54
N THR A 86 4.62 -13.38 10.22
CA THR A 86 5.66 -14.35 10.57
C THR A 86 5.59 -15.60 9.69
N SER A 87 4.39 -16.06 9.37
CA SER A 87 4.18 -17.21 8.48
C SER A 87 2.82 -17.14 7.79
N ILE A 88 2.66 -17.92 6.73
CA ILE A 88 1.44 -18.02 5.93
C ILE A 88 0.96 -19.46 5.92
N GLN A 89 -0.30 -19.66 6.25
CA GLN A 89 -1.00 -20.93 6.23
C GLN A 89 -2.07 -20.93 5.14
N TRP A 90 -2.36 -22.11 4.58
CA TRP A 90 -3.31 -22.27 3.46
C TRP A 90 -4.62 -22.92 3.87
N THR A 91 -4.69 -23.36 5.12
CA THR A 91 -5.90 -23.86 5.76
C THR A 91 -6.54 -22.75 6.58
N PRO A 92 -7.88 -22.70 6.68
CA PRO A 92 -8.56 -21.75 7.54
C PRO A 92 -8.07 -21.83 8.99
N SER A 93 -7.57 -20.70 9.51
CA SER A 93 -7.19 -20.52 10.91
C SER A 93 -7.84 -19.23 11.45
N ALA A 94 -7.72 -19.00 12.76
CA ALA A 94 -8.17 -17.75 13.40
C ALA A 94 -7.30 -16.54 13.04
N ASP A 95 -6.29 -16.73 12.19
CA ASP A 95 -5.35 -15.69 11.79
C ASP A 95 -5.94 -14.72 10.74
N GLN A 96 -5.16 -13.70 10.41
CA GLN A 96 -5.57 -12.67 9.44
C GLN A 96 -5.66 -13.25 8.03
N LYS A 97 -6.83 -13.15 7.40
CA LYS A 97 -7.00 -13.49 5.97
C LYS A 97 -6.23 -12.50 5.10
N ILE A 98 -5.52 -13.00 4.10
CA ILE A 98 -4.82 -12.19 3.09
C ILE A 98 -4.92 -12.82 1.70
N TRP A 99 -5.06 -12.00 0.67
CA TRP A 99 -4.94 -12.45 -0.71
C TRP A 99 -3.47 -12.49 -1.13
N LEU A 100 -3.06 -13.61 -1.72
CA LEU A 100 -1.74 -13.78 -2.32
C LEU A 100 -1.87 -13.98 -3.82
N LYS A 101 -0.85 -13.56 -4.56
CA LYS A 101 -0.72 -13.77 -6.01
C LYS A 101 0.48 -14.67 -6.28
N ASN A 102 0.31 -15.63 -7.17
CA ASN A 102 1.43 -16.43 -7.65
C ASN A 102 2.20 -15.67 -8.73
N HIS A 103 3.51 -15.56 -8.56
CA HIS A 103 4.44 -15.03 -9.54
C HIS A 103 5.55 -16.07 -9.76
N TRP A 104 5.42 -16.83 -10.86
CA TRP A 104 6.33 -17.92 -11.25
C TRP A 104 6.59 -18.94 -10.14
N GLY A 105 5.53 -19.51 -9.57
CA GLY A 105 5.64 -20.56 -8.54
C GLY A 105 5.95 -20.04 -7.14
N ARG A 106 5.99 -18.72 -6.93
CA ARG A 106 6.15 -18.10 -5.62
C ARG A 106 4.89 -17.31 -5.27
N TRP A 107 4.32 -17.58 -4.10
CA TRP A 107 3.23 -16.77 -3.57
C TRP A 107 3.78 -15.50 -2.93
N GLN A 108 3.27 -14.36 -3.37
CA GLN A 108 3.69 -13.03 -2.94
C GLN A 108 2.47 -12.16 -2.64
N LEU A 109 2.68 -11.05 -1.93
CA LEU A 109 1.61 -10.06 -1.77
C LEU A 109 1.28 -9.45 -3.13
N PRO A 110 0.00 -9.09 -3.39
CA PRO A 110 -0.43 -8.46 -4.63
C PRO A 110 -0.09 -6.95 -4.67
N ILE A 111 1.05 -6.58 -4.10
CA ILE A 111 1.59 -5.22 -3.99
C ILE A 111 3.05 -5.36 -4.39
N ASP A 112 3.46 -4.84 -5.54
CA ASP A 112 4.80 -5.06 -6.10
C ASP A 112 5.62 -3.78 -6.22
N SER A 113 5.03 -2.61 -5.98
CA SER A 113 5.71 -1.33 -6.13
C SER A 113 5.13 -0.24 -5.24
N PHE A 114 5.95 0.76 -4.93
CA PHE A 114 5.58 1.98 -4.21
C PHE A 114 6.10 3.21 -4.94
N MET A 115 5.22 4.13 -5.31
CA MET A 115 5.58 5.36 -6.04
C MET A 115 5.73 6.54 -5.09
N PHE A 116 6.75 7.37 -5.31
CA PHE A 116 6.99 8.57 -4.52
C PHE A 116 7.55 9.71 -5.39
N ALA A 117 7.62 10.92 -4.83
CA ALA A 117 8.18 12.08 -5.51
C ALA A 117 9.69 11.92 -5.74
N GLU A 118 10.20 12.53 -6.82
CA GLU A 118 11.63 12.47 -7.16
C GLU A 118 12.52 12.97 -6.02
N GLY A 119 13.60 12.24 -5.74
CA GLY A 119 14.60 12.58 -4.73
C GLY A 119 14.30 12.09 -3.33
N LEU A 120 13.21 11.34 -3.12
CA LEU A 120 12.93 10.64 -1.86
C LEU A 120 13.51 9.22 -1.80
N ALA A 121 14.15 8.75 -2.88
CA ALA A 121 14.68 7.39 -2.98
C ALA A 121 15.66 7.05 -1.86
N GLU A 122 16.60 7.96 -1.54
CA GLU A 122 17.60 7.75 -0.48
C GLU A 122 16.95 7.60 0.91
N CYS A 123 15.84 8.30 1.16
CA CYS A 123 15.09 8.17 2.40
C CYS A 123 14.40 6.79 2.49
N TYR A 124 13.71 6.40 1.42
CA TYR A 124 13.00 5.12 1.37
C TYR A 124 13.91 3.89 1.26
N ASP A 125 15.20 4.06 0.92
CA ASP A 125 16.19 2.98 0.90
C ASP A 125 16.42 2.35 2.29
N SER A 126 16.12 3.11 3.36
CA SER A 126 16.16 2.62 4.75
C SER A 126 14.94 1.79 5.16
N ALA A 127 13.92 1.68 4.31
CA ALA A 127 12.70 0.94 4.61
C ALA A 127 12.97 -0.56 4.76
N GLN A 128 12.44 -1.15 5.84
CA GLN A 128 12.56 -2.58 6.11
C GLN A 128 11.22 -3.31 6.10
N PHE A 129 10.12 -2.58 6.26
CA PHE A 129 8.78 -3.15 6.26
C PHE A 129 7.83 -2.32 5.41
N ALA A 130 6.87 -3.00 4.80
CA ALA A 130 5.69 -2.39 4.23
C ALA A 130 4.57 -2.34 5.28
N LYS A 131 3.98 -1.15 5.46
CA LYS A 131 2.78 -0.92 6.27
C LYS A 131 1.56 -1.13 5.39
N ILE A 132 0.76 -2.14 5.70
CA ILE A 132 -0.32 -2.61 4.84
C ILE A 132 -1.63 -2.61 5.62
N SER A 133 -2.67 -2.04 5.02
CA SER A 133 -4.04 -2.16 5.51
C SER A 133 -4.71 -3.37 4.88
N VAL A 134 -5.28 -4.24 5.73
CA VAL A 134 -5.94 -5.49 5.30
C VAL A 134 -7.37 -5.55 5.79
N THR A 135 -8.31 -5.64 4.86
CA THR A 135 -9.74 -5.77 5.15
C THR A 135 -10.10 -7.18 5.63
N ASP A 136 -11.29 -7.35 6.20
CA ASP A 136 -11.78 -8.66 6.68
C ASP A 136 -11.89 -9.75 5.58
N ASP A 137 -12.07 -9.33 4.32
CA ASP A 137 -12.07 -10.21 3.15
C ASP A 137 -10.65 -10.49 2.59
N GLY A 138 -9.61 -9.98 3.27
CA GLY A 138 -8.20 -10.20 2.99
C GLY A 138 -7.62 -9.35 1.87
N LYS A 139 -8.36 -8.33 1.38
CA LYS A 139 -7.79 -7.39 0.40
C LYS A 139 -6.76 -6.53 1.10
N MET A 140 -5.72 -6.17 0.36
CA MET A 140 -4.55 -5.51 0.90
C MET A 140 -4.31 -4.20 0.16
N MET A 141 -3.96 -3.15 0.89
CA MET A 141 -3.54 -1.87 0.34
C MET A 141 -2.27 -1.42 1.04
N LEU A 142 -1.24 -1.07 0.27
CA LEU A 142 -0.04 -0.46 0.80
C LEU A 142 -0.34 0.94 1.29
N ILE A 143 0.02 1.24 2.53
CA ILE A 143 -0.15 2.57 3.14
C ILE A 143 1.16 3.34 3.04
N ASP A 144 2.26 2.75 3.50
CA ASP A 144 3.58 3.37 3.50
C ASP A 144 4.70 2.34 3.65
N LEU A 145 5.95 2.79 3.60
CA LEU A 145 7.15 2.04 3.94
C LEU A 145 7.72 2.56 5.27
N VAL A 146 8.12 1.64 6.15
CA VAL A 146 8.55 1.97 7.52
C VAL A 146 9.91 1.36 7.84
N GLY A 147 10.57 1.96 8.84
CA GLY A 147 11.88 1.55 9.32
C GLY A 147 11.86 0.23 10.11
N ASP A 148 13.02 -0.13 10.64
CA ASP A 148 13.29 -1.36 11.39
C ASP A 148 12.40 -1.60 12.62
N SER A 149 12.00 -0.52 13.28
CA SER A 149 11.20 -0.49 14.50
C SER A 149 9.73 -0.17 14.22
N LEU A 150 9.30 -0.29 12.95
CA LEU A 150 7.96 0.02 12.45
C LEU A 150 7.58 1.51 12.56
N GLN A 151 8.57 2.39 12.67
CA GLN A 151 8.43 3.83 12.65
C GLN A 151 8.24 4.36 11.24
N ASP A 152 7.32 5.32 11.08
CA ASP A 152 7.15 6.04 9.82
C ASP A 152 8.45 6.78 9.47
N LEU A 153 8.85 6.74 8.20
CA LEU A 153 10.09 7.39 7.73
C LEU A 153 9.91 8.90 7.49
N ASP A 154 8.66 9.36 7.42
CA ASP A 154 8.28 10.76 7.20
C ASP A 154 8.94 11.41 5.95
N CYS A 155 9.36 10.61 4.96
CA CYS A 155 10.10 11.08 3.79
C CYS A 155 9.37 12.19 3.02
N GLN A 156 8.05 12.09 2.89
CA GLN A 156 7.24 13.09 2.18
C GLN A 156 7.11 14.42 2.93
N SER A 157 7.17 14.41 4.27
CA SER A 157 7.09 15.64 5.07
C SER A 157 8.34 16.52 4.92
N GLN A 158 9.46 15.91 4.53
CA GLN A 158 10.74 16.58 4.29
C GLN A 158 10.81 17.24 2.90
N ALA A 159 9.85 16.94 2.00
CA ALA A 159 9.75 17.55 0.68
C ALA A 159 9.05 18.92 0.77
N SER A 160 9.82 20.00 0.97
CA SER A 160 9.31 21.37 0.91
C SER A 160 9.05 21.82 -0.53
N TRP A 161 7.92 21.41 -1.11
CA TRP A 161 7.57 21.65 -2.52
C TRP A 161 7.42 23.15 -2.88
N TRP A 162 7.16 24.03 -1.90
CA TRP A 162 7.05 25.48 -2.11
C TRP A 162 8.37 26.25 -1.96
N GLN A 163 9.46 25.62 -1.51
CA GLN A 163 10.75 26.27 -1.23
C GLN A 163 11.82 26.03 -2.29
N GLY A 164 11.50 25.36 -3.41
CA GLY A 164 12.38 25.29 -4.58
C GLY A 164 13.66 24.45 -4.40
N GLY A 165 13.71 23.56 -3.41
CA GLY A 165 14.82 22.62 -3.23
C GLY A 165 14.47 21.52 -2.25
N LEU A 166 14.88 20.29 -2.57
CA LEU A 166 14.85 19.17 -1.63
C LEU A 166 15.82 19.49 -0.49
N VAL A 167 15.32 19.59 0.74
CA VAL A 167 16.18 19.70 1.92
C VAL A 167 16.89 18.36 2.07
N ARG A 168 18.13 18.28 1.57
CA ARG A 168 19.02 17.14 1.84
C ARG A 168 19.43 17.20 3.30
N VAL A 169 18.67 16.52 4.16
CA VAL A 169 19.11 16.23 5.53
C VAL A 169 19.93 14.95 5.46
N HIS A 170 21.26 15.07 5.48
CA HIS A 170 22.13 13.94 5.79
C HIS A 170 21.93 13.57 7.27
N PRO A 171 21.58 12.32 7.60
CA PRO A 171 21.76 11.83 8.97
C PRO A 171 23.26 11.61 9.21
N ASN A 172 23.77 12.17 10.31
CA ASN A 172 25.12 11.89 10.82
C ASN A 172 25.23 10.46 11.34
#